data_AF-A0A719CY11-F1
#
_entry.id   AF-A0A719CY11-F1
#
_cell.length_a   1.000
_cell.length_b   1.000
_cell.length_c   1.000
_cell.angle_alpha   90.00
_cell.angle_beta   90.00
_cell.angle_gamma   90.00
#
_symmetry.space_group_name_H-M   'P 1'
#
loop_
_entity.id
_entity.type
_entity.pdbx_description
1 polymer ?
#
loop_
_entity_poly.entity_id
_entity_poly.type
_entity_poly.pdbx_seq_one_letter_code
_entity_poly.pdbx_strand_id
1 'polypeptide(L)' 'MTHQKFSGGKENFRTREIADAVGLTIYQTRLYLEALQSLGVVEKINSGKGVPGLWELR' A
#
# COMPACT_ATOMS: atom_id res chain seq x y z
N MET A 1 -9.06 16.36 5.20
CA MET A 1 -8.34 15.35 4.38
C MET A 1 -7.13 16.03 3.79
N THR A 2 -5.94 15.71 4.28
CA THR A 2 -4.70 16.36 3.85
C THR A 2 -4.08 15.50 2.76
N HIS A 3 -4.38 15.80 1.50
CA HIS A 3 -3.64 15.25 0.37
C HIS A 3 -2.23 15.88 0.41
N GLN A 4 -1.26 15.11 0.90
CA GLN A 4 0.13 15.55 0.94
C GLN A 4 0.69 15.57 -0.49
N LYS A 5 1.49 16.59 -0.76
CA LYS A 5 1.84 17.11 -2.08
C LYS A 5 2.59 16.11 -2.97
N PHE A 6 2.20 16.11 -4.24
CA PHE A 6 2.86 15.52 -5.40
C PHE A 6 4.30 16.02 -5.59
N SER A 7 5.23 15.08 -5.75
CA SER A 7 6.54 15.26 -6.40
C SER A 7 6.81 13.98 -7.19
N GLY A 8 7.19 14.09 -8.47
CA GLY A 8 7.24 13.01 -9.48
C GLY A 8 8.22 11.85 -9.25
N GLY A 9 8.27 11.30 -8.03
CA GLY A 9 8.73 9.94 -7.74
C GLY A 9 7.51 9.03 -7.67
N LYS A 10 7.73 7.73 -7.91
CA LYS A 10 6.70 6.70 -7.78
C LYS A 10 5.94 6.84 -6.45
N GLU A 11 4.61 6.85 -6.54
CA GLU A 11 3.75 7.05 -5.36
C GLU A 11 3.76 5.83 -4.47
N ASN A 12 4.02 6.04 -3.18
CA ASN A 12 3.99 4.99 -2.16
C ASN A 12 2.74 5.15 -1.31
N PHE A 13 2.01 4.06 -1.11
CA PHE A 13 0.76 4.02 -0.38
C PHE A 13 0.87 3.13 0.86
N ARG A 14 0.37 3.59 2.01
CA ARG A 14 0.25 2.74 3.20
C ARG A 14 -0.95 1.80 3.05
N THR A 15 -0.84 0.58 3.59
CA THR A 15 -1.98 -0.37 3.62
C THR A 15 -3.24 0.24 4.22
N ARG A 16 -3.13 1.10 5.24
CA ARG A 16 -4.29 1.78 5.84
C ARG A 16 -4.94 2.77 4.87
N GLU A 17 -4.15 3.56 4.13
CA GLU A 17 -4.69 4.54 3.18
C GLU A 17 -5.45 3.83 2.06
N ILE A 18 -4.92 2.71 1.58
CA ILE A 18 -5.60 1.86 0.60
C ILE A 18 -6.90 1.32 1.19
N ALA A 19 -6.85 0.76 2.40
CA ALA A 19 -8.01 0.18 3.08
C ALA A 19 -9.16 1.20 3.26
N ASP A 20 -8.81 2.40 3.72
CA ASP A 20 -9.75 3.51 3.91
C ASP A 20 -10.37 3.96 2.57
N ALA A 21 -9.59 3.96 1.48
CA ALA A 21 -10.06 4.35 0.16
C ALA A 21 -11.00 3.32 -0.50
N VAL A 22 -10.76 2.01 -0.29
CA VAL A 22 -11.57 0.94 -0.90
C VAL A 22 -12.69 0.43 0.03
N GLY A 23 -12.76 0.91 1.26
CA GLY A 23 -13.76 0.48 2.24
C GLY A 23 -13.56 -0.95 2.73
N LEU A 24 -12.32 -1.44 2.75
CA LEU A 24 -11.98 -2.78 3.26
C LEU A 24 -11.28 -2.68 4.61
N THR A 25 -11.28 -3.78 5.36
CA THR A 25 -10.43 -3.85 6.56
C THR A 25 -8.95 -3.85 6.16
N ILE A 26 -8.08 -3.40 7.08
CA ILE A 26 -6.62 -3.46 6.89
C ILE A 26 -6.17 -4.90 6.62
N TYR A 27 -6.80 -5.89 7.26
CA TYR A 27 -6.48 -7.30 7.06
C TYR A 27 -6.80 -7.78 5.64
N GLN A 28 -8.03 -7.52 5.15
CA GLN A 28 -8.41 -7.87 3.77
C GLN A 28 -7.52 -7.17 2.74
N THR A 29 -7.31 -5.88 2.92
CA THR A 29 -6.45 -5.08 2.04
C THR A 29 -5.05 -5.65 1.95
N ARG A 30 -4.47 -6.04 3.09
CA ARG A 30 -3.16 -6.68 3.14
C ARG A 30 -3.12 -7.99 2.33
N LEU A 31 -4.12 -8.87 2.49
CA LEU A 31 -4.17 -10.14 1.75
C LEU A 31 -4.24 -9.92 0.24
N TYR A 32 -5.04 -8.95 -0.21
CA TYR A 32 -5.13 -8.62 -1.63
C TYR A 32 -3.84 -8.01 -2.18
N LEU A 33 -3.16 -7.14 -1.41
CA LEU A 33 -1.89 -6.57 -1.82
C LEU A 33 -0.76 -7.62 -1.89
N GLU A 34 -0.74 -8.58 -0.97
CA GLU A 34 0.18 -9.73 -1.02
C GLU A 34 -0.07 -10.59 -2.27
N ALA A 35 -1.33 -10.81 -2.66
CA ALA A 35 -1.68 -11.49 -3.90
C ALA A 35 -1.30 -10.68 -5.16
N LEU A 36 -1.51 -9.36 -5.16
CA LEU A 36 -1.09 -8.50 -6.26
C LEU A 36 0.44 -8.43 -6.40
N GLN A 37 1.17 -8.52 -5.29
CA GLN A 37 2.62 -8.59 -5.31
C GLN A 37 3.14 -9.88 -5.92
N SER A 38 2.51 -11.03 -5.63
CA SER A 38 2.90 -12.29 -6.26
C SER A 38 2.64 -12.30 -7.77
N LEU A 39 1.70 -11.48 -8.24
CA LEU A 39 1.42 -11.21 -9.66
C LEU A 39 2.28 -10.09 -10.26
N GLY A 40 3.13 -9.44 -9.47
CA GLY A 40 4.03 -8.37 -9.93
C GLY A 40 3.36 -7.02 -10.20
N VAL A 41 2.13 -6.79 -9.73
CA VAL A 41 1.39 -5.54 -9.95
C VAL A 41 1.85 -4.43 -8.99
N VAL A 42 2.14 -4.81 -7.75
CA VAL A 42 2.63 -3.90 -6.70
C VAL A 42 3.88 -4.47 -6.06
N GLU A 43 4.72 -3.60 -5.52
CA GLU A 43 5.89 -3.99 -4.75
C GLU A 43 5.76 -3.47 -3.32
N LYS A 44 6.04 -4.33 -2.34
CA LYS A 44 6.14 -3.93 -0.94
C LYS A 44 7.54 -3.41 -0.67
N ILE A 45 7.67 -2.11 -0.43
CA ILE A 45 8.98 -1.45 -0.29
C ILE A 45 9.57 -1.56 1.11
N ASN A 46 8.82 -2.07 2.09
CA ASN A 46 9.32 -2.23 3.46
C ASN A 46 8.98 -3.58 4.10
N SER A 47 9.89 -4.06 4.92
CA SER A 47 9.75 -5.27 5.72
C SER A 47 10.21 -5.02 7.16
N GLY A 48 9.53 -5.62 8.13
CA GLY A 48 9.81 -5.41 9.55
C GLY A 48 8.57 -5.64 10.42
N LYS A 49 8.78 -6.01 11.69
CA LYS A 49 7.68 -6.08 12.68
C LYS A 49 7.34 -4.69 13.16
N GLY A 50 6.05 -4.35 13.22
CA GLY A 50 5.56 -3.07 13.75
C GLY A 50 5.62 -1.88 12.80
N VAL A 51 6.17 -2.03 11.58
CA VAL A 51 6.17 -0.96 10.57
C VAL A 51 4.90 -1.04 9.69
N PRO A 52 4.24 0.09 9.37
CA PRO A 52 3.14 0.10 8.41
C PRO A 52 3.60 -0.35 7.03
N GLY A 53 2.88 -1.27 6.39
CA GLY A 53 3.22 -1.74 5.04
C GLY A 53 3.09 -0.61 4.02
N LEU A 54 4.16 -0.36 3.26
CA LEU A 54 4.21 0.58 2.15
C LEU A 54 4.26 -0.17 0.82
N TRP A 55 3.49 0.32 -0.15
CA TRP A 55 3.27 -0.32 -1.43
C TRP A 55 3.49 0.68 -2.56
N GLU A 56 4.16 0.23 -3.61
CA GLU A 56 4.43 0.98 -4.83
C GLU A 56 3.81 0.24 -6.03
N LEU A 57 3.33 0.96 -7.03
CA LEU A 57 2.96 0.34 -8.32
C LEU A 57 4.23 -0.01 -9.11
N ARG A 58 4.26 -1.23 -9.68
CA ARG A 58 5.39 -1.71 -10.48
C ARG A 58 5.31 -1.27 -11.94
#